data_AF-A0A182ZZB4-F1
#
_entry.id   AF-A0A182ZZB4-F1
#
_cell.length_a   1.000
_cell.length_b   1.000
_cell.length_c   1.000
_cell.angle_alpha   90.00
_cell.angle_beta   90.00
_cell.angle_gamma   90.00
#
_symmetry.space_group_name_H-M   'P 1'
#
loop_
_entity.id
_entity.type
_entity.pdbx_description
1 polymer ?
#
loop_
_entity_poly.entity_id
_entity_poly.type
_entity_poly.pdbx_seq_one_letter_code
_entity_poly.pdbx_strand_id
1 'polypeptide(L)'
;MKQVIRIDQIIMAPSPLIVFEEYKQKRALFIGQEGTLHIAHSLGFVNAITLEEVKAAYPLLDMVDHDNRKRMAKGVPEAKPVGKIDVIILIGEPTHWEANLQLLIDILLTNGKPDHMPSTWPEKHIPVIACNMDLVFMDRAVLPRFGHGAFLTCLEALYRNFTGRELQYTSLLGKPSEITFRFAEHIVNVMAHRIGYTKPIEHLYFFGYVLSCFFSQNIPI
;
A
#
# COMPACT_ATOMS: atom_id res chain seq x y z
N MET A 1 -32.29 -15.10 13.91
CA MET A 1 -31.53 -15.64 12.76
C MET A 1 -30.16 -14.99 12.74
N LYS A 2 -29.06 -15.75 12.73
CA LYS A 2 -27.73 -15.17 12.47
C LYS A 2 -27.61 -14.94 10.97
N GLN A 3 -27.54 -13.68 10.55
CA GLN A 3 -27.26 -13.34 9.16
C GLN A 3 -25.78 -13.67 8.88
N VAL A 4 -25.53 -14.49 7.86
CA VAL A 4 -24.17 -14.84 7.44
C VAL A 4 -23.64 -13.70 6.58
N ILE A 5 -22.51 -13.10 7.00
CA ILE A 5 -21.81 -12.09 6.20
C ILE A 5 -21.13 -12.81 5.03
N ARG A 6 -21.43 -12.38 3.81
CA ARG A 6 -20.78 -12.89 2.60
C ARG A 6 -19.57 -12.03 2.25
N ILE A 7 -18.59 -12.63 1.56
CA ILE A 7 -17.33 -11.96 1.17
C ILE A 7 -17.59 -10.73 0.28
N ASP A 8 -18.63 -10.76 -0.58
CA ASP A 8 -19.01 -9.63 -1.43
C ASP A 8 -19.54 -8.41 -0.66
N GLN A 9 -19.74 -8.55 0.66
CA GLN A 9 -20.16 -7.46 1.55
C GLN A 9 -18.98 -6.85 2.30
N ILE A 10 -17.77 -7.37 2.12
CA ILE A 10 -16.57 -6.91 2.82
C ILE A 10 -15.74 -6.07 1.85
N ILE A 11 -15.53 -4.81 2.23
CA ILE A 11 -14.64 -3.89 1.52
C ILE A 11 -13.44 -3.65 2.43
N MET A 12 -12.28 -4.08 1.97
CA MET A 12 -11.00 -3.81 2.62
C MET A 12 -10.34 -2.59 1.98
N ALA A 13 -9.35 -2.02 2.68
CA ALA A 13 -8.58 -0.88 2.21
C ALA A 13 -8.03 -1.04 0.76
N PRO A 14 -7.47 -2.21 0.36
CA PRO A 14 -7.00 -2.43 -1.01
C PRO A 14 -8.08 -2.81 -2.02
N SER A 15 -9.35 -3.05 -1.62
CA SER A 15 -10.42 -3.48 -2.54
C SER A 15 -10.60 -2.57 -3.77
N PRO A 16 -10.53 -1.23 -3.66
CA PRO A 16 -10.65 -0.36 -4.83
C PRO A 16 -9.54 -0.55 -5.88
N LEU A 17 -8.43 -1.21 -5.54
CA LEU A 17 -7.40 -1.54 -6.55
C LEU A 17 -7.94 -2.43 -7.67
N ILE A 18 -9.09 -3.08 -7.52
CA ILE A 18 -9.68 -3.90 -8.59
C ILE A 18 -9.87 -3.11 -9.89
N VAL A 19 -10.17 -1.80 -9.83
CA VAL A 19 -10.37 -0.96 -11.04
C VAL A 19 -9.08 -0.41 -11.65
N PHE A 20 -7.92 -0.69 -11.06
CA PHE A 20 -6.61 -0.17 -11.48
C PHE A 20 -6.00 -1.05 -12.59
N GLU A 21 -6.70 -1.16 -13.73
CA GLU A 21 -6.35 -2.05 -14.85
C GLU A 21 -4.96 -1.78 -15.44
N GLU A 22 -4.55 -0.50 -15.47
CA GLU A 22 -3.28 -0.04 -16.02
C GLU A 22 -2.02 -0.58 -15.30
N TYR A 23 -2.17 -1.17 -14.12
CA TYR A 23 -1.08 -1.75 -13.34
C TYR A 23 -1.12 -3.29 -13.25
N LYS A 24 -2.20 -3.95 -13.68
CA LYS A 24 -2.40 -5.41 -13.48
C LYS A 24 -1.33 -6.28 -14.12
N GLN A 25 -0.84 -5.85 -15.28
CA GLN A 25 0.18 -6.54 -16.06
C GLN A 25 1.60 -6.03 -15.77
N LYS A 26 1.73 -4.91 -15.04
CA LYS A 26 3.03 -4.32 -14.70
C LYS A 26 3.65 -5.02 -13.50
N ARG A 27 4.97 -4.92 -13.32
CA ARG A 27 5.62 -5.43 -12.11
C ARG A 27 5.31 -4.51 -10.95
N ALA A 28 4.46 -4.97 -10.04
CA ALA A 28 3.99 -4.20 -8.91
C ALA A 28 4.66 -4.69 -7.63
N LEU A 29 5.36 -3.79 -6.93
CA LEU A 29 5.87 -4.08 -5.60
C LEU A 29 4.72 -3.89 -4.60
N PHE A 30 4.22 -4.99 -4.06
CA PHE A 30 3.22 -4.97 -3.01
C PHE A 30 3.87 -5.00 -1.63
N ILE A 31 3.41 -4.10 -0.76
CA ILE A 31 3.95 -3.92 0.59
C ILE A 31 2.80 -3.98 1.58
N GLY A 32 2.96 -4.84 2.57
CA GLY A 32 2.03 -5.09 3.64
C GLY A 32 2.58 -6.16 4.57
N GLN A 33 1.70 -6.74 5.37
CA GLN A 33 2.03 -7.86 6.26
C GLN A 33 1.73 -9.20 5.56
N GLU A 34 1.27 -10.20 6.30
CA GLU A 34 0.97 -11.53 5.78
C GLU A 34 -0.12 -11.52 4.69
N GLY A 35 -0.04 -12.47 3.75
CA GLY A 35 -1.03 -12.62 2.68
C GLY A 35 -0.95 -11.59 1.56
N THR A 36 0.08 -10.74 1.53
CA THR A 36 0.22 -9.65 0.56
C THR A 36 0.11 -10.11 -0.91
N LEU A 37 0.83 -11.15 -1.32
CA LEU A 37 0.74 -11.68 -2.70
C LEU A 37 -0.63 -12.31 -3.00
N HIS A 38 -1.25 -12.97 -2.01
CA HIS A 38 -2.59 -13.53 -2.19
C HIS A 38 -3.62 -12.42 -2.47
N ILE A 39 -3.54 -11.32 -1.71
CA ILE A 39 -4.38 -10.14 -1.93
C ILE A 39 -4.10 -9.57 -3.33
N ALA A 40 -2.84 -9.37 -3.70
CA ALA A 40 -2.45 -8.83 -5.01
C ALA A 40 -3.03 -9.67 -6.17
N HIS A 41 -2.86 -11.00 -6.12
CA HIS A 41 -3.37 -11.90 -7.15
C HIS A 41 -4.90 -11.98 -7.17
N SER A 42 -5.57 -11.96 -6.02
CA SER A 42 -7.04 -11.92 -5.96
C SER A 42 -7.62 -10.64 -6.57
N LEU A 43 -6.86 -9.56 -6.54
CA LEU A 43 -7.18 -8.30 -7.19
C LEU A 43 -6.77 -8.28 -8.67
N GLY A 44 -6.14 -9.33 -9.21
CA GLY A 44 -5.76 -9.44 -10.62
C GLY A 44 -4.36 -8.93 -10.99
N PHE A 45 -3.49 -8.62 -10.01
CA PHE A 45 -2.10 -8.26 -10.31
C PHE A 45 -1.29 -9.53 -10.56
N VAL A 46 -0.84 -9.71 -11.80
CA VAL A 46 -0.19 -10.95 -12.25
C VAL A 46 1.29 -10.96 -11.84
N ASN A 47 1.96 -9.83 -11.96
CA ASN A 47 3.40 -9.68 -11.72
C ASN A 47 3.68 -8.98 -10.37
N ALA A 48 2.97 -9.38 -9.33
CA ALA A 48 3.18 -8.87 -7.97
C ALA A 48 4.46 -9.47 -7.35
N ILE A 49 5.26 -8.62 -6.72
CA ILE A 49 6.45 -9.02 -5.94
C ILE A 49 6.43 -8.35 -4.57
N THR A 50 7.25 -8.86 -3.65
CA THR A 50 7.39 -8.36 -2.28
C THR A 50 8.78 -7.76 -2.02
N LEU A 51 8.91 -7.00 -0.92
CA LEU A 51 10.21 -6.51 -0.47
C LEU A 51 11.18 -7.66 -0.16
N GLU A 52 10.69 -8.79 0.34
CA GLU A 52 11.52 -9.96 0.64
C GLU A 52 12.14 -10.56 -0.64
N GLU A 53 11.39 -10.58 -1.75
CA GLU A 53 11.94 -10.99 -3.05
C GLU A 53 12.99 -10.00 -3.56
N VAL A 54 12.78 -8.69 -3.38
CA VAL A 54 13.77 -7.66 -3.75
C VAL A 54 15.04 -7.80 -2.90
N LYS A 55 14.92 -8.00 -1.59
CA LYS A 55 16.06 -8.24 -0.68
C LYS A 55 16.80 -9.52 -1.02
N ALA A 56 16.10 -10.58 -1.39
CA ALA A 56 16.73 -11.83 -1.84
C ALA A 56 17.49 -11.64 -3.15
N ALA A 57 16.96 -10.83 -4.07
CA ALA A 57 17.63 -10.48 -5.33
C ALA A 57 18.81 -9.53 -5.13
N TYR A 58 18.75 -8.63 -4.16
CA TYR A 58 19.76 -7.59 -3.93
C TYR A 58 20.12 -7.49 -2.45
N PRO A 59 20.82 -8.50 -1.89
CA PRO A 59 21.00 -8.61 -0.44
C PRO A 59 21.90 -7.52 0.15
N LEU A 60 22.69 -6.82 -0.70
CA LEU A 60 23.49 -5.67 -0.27
C LEU A 60 22.67 -4.37 -0.07
N LEU A 61 21.39 -4.35 -0.46
CA LEU A 61 20.50 -3.22 -0.19
C LEU A 61 19.92 -3.28 1.23
N ASP A 62 19.92 -4.46 1.85
CA ASP A 62 19.41 -4.66 3.22
C ASP A 62 20.53 -4.65 4.26
N MET A 63 21.49 -3.74 4.13
CA MET A 63 22.63 -3.66 5.06
C MET A 63 22.31 -2.92 6.36
N VAL A 64 21.09 -2.36 6.46
CA VAL A 64 20.56 -1.83 7.71
C VAL A 64 20.29 -2.98 8.69
N ASP A 65 19.75 -4.10 8.20
CA ASP A 65 19.56 -5.31 8.99
C ASP A 65 20.92 -5.88 9.46
N HIS A 66 21.07 -6.00 10.77
CA HIS A 66 22.28 -6.50 11.39
C HIS A 66 22.50 -8.00 11.13
N ASP A 67 21.44 -8.79 11.04
CA ASP A 67 21.57 -10.22 10.78
C ASP A 67 21.90 -10.48 9.31
N ASN A 68 21.33 -9.71 8.38
CA ASN A 68 21.77 -9.72 7.00
C ASN A 68 23.26 -9.31 6.85
N ARG A 69 23.73 -8.28 7.58
CA ARG A 69 25.16 -7.91 7.57
C ARG A 69 26.09 -9.07 7.94
N LYS A 70 25.75 -9.82 8.99
CA LYS A 70 26.51 -11.03 9.39
C LYS A 70 26.49 -12.10 8.30
N ARG A 71 25.35 -12.26 7.62
CA ARG A 71 25.21 -13.21 6.49
C ARG A 71 26.09 -12.80 5.32
N MET A 72 26.05 -11.53 4.91
CA MET A 72 26.87 -11.01 3.80
C MET A 72 28.37 -11.09 4.08
N ALA A 73 28.80 -10.92 5.33
CA ALA A 73 30.20 -11.10 5.73
C ALA A 73 30.73 -12.53 5.50
N LYS A 74 29.86 -13.54 5.44
CA LYS A 74 30.23 -14.93 5.14
C LYS A 74 30.29 -15.22 3.63
N GLY A 75 29.83 -14.28 2.80
CA GLY A 75 29.72 -14.43 1.35
C GLY A 75 28.41 -13.86 0.84
N VAL A 76 28.46 -13.26 -0.36
CA VAL A 76 27.27 -12.75 -1.05
C VAL A 76 26.73 -13.86 -1.95
N PRO A 77 25.49 -14.33 -1.75
CA PRO A 77 24.87 -15.31 -2.64
C PRO A 77 24.77 -14.81 -4.07
N GLU A 78 24.72 -15.72 -5.04
CA GLU A 78 24.42 -15.36 -6.42
C GLU A 78 23.00 -14.77 -6.50
N ALA A 79 22.93 -13.50 -6.88
CA ALA A 79 21.69 -12.75 -7.02
C ALA A 79 20.95 -13.17 -8.30
N LYS A 80 19.62 -13.32 -8.19
CA LYS A 80 18.73 -13.37 -9.36
C LYS A 80 18.00 -12.03 -9.45
N PRO A 81 18.44 -11.10 -10.31
CA PRO A 81 17.85 -9.77 -10.40
C PRO A 81 16.35 -9.84 -10.69
N VAL A 82 15.57 -9.10 -9.91
CA VAL A 82 14.19 -8.81 -10.31
C VAL A 82 14.21 -7.72 -11.38
N GLY A 83 13.36 -7.87 -12.40
CA GLY A 83 13.22 -6.83 -13.43
C GLY A 83 12.71 -5.51 -12.85
N LYS A 84 12.70 -4.46 -13.68
CA LYS A 84 12.23 -3.12 -13.30
C LYS A 84 10.86 -3.19 -12.60
N ILE A 85 10.76 -2.51 -11.47
CA ILE A 85 9.52 -2.27 -10.72
C ILE A 85 8.82 -1.05 -11.33
N ASP A 86 7.55 -1.21 -11.69
CA ASP A 86 6.80 -0.18 -12.40
C ASP A 86 5.88 0.63 -11.49
N VAL A 87 5.47 0.07 -10.35
CA VAL A 87 4.58 0.71 -9.37
C VAL A 87 4.81 0.12 -7.98
N ILE A 88 4.69 0.94 -6.95
CA ILE A 88 4.68 0.55 -5.54
C ILE A 88 3.24 0.64 -5.03
N ILE A 89 2.76 -0.43 -4.40
CA ILE A 89 1.41 -0.52 -3.84
C ILE A 89 1.52 -0.91 -2.36
N LEU A 90 1.28 0.07 -1.49
CA LEU A 90 1.29 -0.07 -0.05
C LEU A 90 -0.13 -0.40 0.42
N ILE A 91 -0.37 -1.67 0.74
CA ILE A 91 -1.64 -2.15 1.29
C ILE A 91 -1.66 -2.18 2.82
N GLY A 92 -0.49 -2.00 3.44
CA GLY A 92 -0.25 -1.89 4.88
C GLY A 92 1.23 -1.67 5.17
N GLU A 93 1.59 -1.52 6.45
CA GLU A 93 2.97 -1.36 6.89
C GLU A 93 3.72 -2.69 6.95
N PRO A 94 4.99 -2.77 6.49
CA PRO A 94 5.81 -3.94 6.70
C PRO A 94 6.34 -3.99 8.15
N THR A 95 6.96 -5.10 8.54
CA THR A 95 7.85 -5.15 9.72
C THR A 95 9.21 -4.53 9.39
N HIS A 96 10.15 -4.41 10.33
CA HIS A 96 11.52 -3.92 10.06
C HIS A 96 11.56 -2.62 9.24
N TRP A 97 10.93 -1.57 9.79
CA TRP A 97 10.71 -0.30 9.08
C TRP A 97 12.02 0.30 8.60
N GLU A 98 13.08 0.22 9.40
CA GLU A 98 14.42 0.73 9.08
C GLU A 98 14.96 0.21 7.74
N ALA A 99 14.91 -1.10 7.53
CA ALA A 99 15.37 -1.76 6.32
C ALA A 99 14.44 -1.49 5.13
N ASN A 100 13.13 -1.55 5.37
CA ASN A 100 12.14 -1.42 4.32
C ASN A 100 11.96 0.02 3.84
N LEU A 101 12.14 1.02 4.70
CA LEU A 101 12.17 2.44 4.34
C LEU A 101 13.40 2.76 3.49
N GLN A 102 14.58 2.24 3.84
CA GLN A 102 15.80 2.37 3.02
C GLN A 102 15.56 1.81 1.62
N LEU A 103 15.09 0.56 1.52
CA LEU A 103 14.87 -0.11 0.24
C LEU A 103 13.80 0.60 -0.62
N LEU A 104 12.73 1.10 0.00
CA LEU A 104 11.72 1.90 -0.70
C LEU A 104 12.31 3.17 -1.31
N ILE A 105 13.13 3.91 -0.55
CA ILE A 105 13.80 5.12 -1.05
C ILE A 105 14.75 4.76 -2.19
N ASP A 106 15.53 3.68 -2.07
CA ASP A 106 16.42 3.23 -3.14
C ASP A 106 15.64 2.92 -4.42
N ILE A 107 14.50 2.22 -4.33
CA ILE A 107 13.65 1.90 -5.48
C ILE A 107 13.07 3.17 -6.11
N LEU A 108 12.64 4.14 -5.31
CA LEU A 108 12.11 5.42 -5.82
C LEU A 108 13.19 6.22 -6.56
N LEU A 109 14.40 6.30 -5.97
CA LEU A 109 15.52 7.06 -6.52
C LEU A 109 16.13 6.42 -7.76
N THR A 110 16.08 5.10 -7.86
CA THR A 110 16.54 4.35 -9.03
C THR A 110 15.47 4.18 -10.10
N ASN A 111 14.30 4.80 -9.93
CA ASN A 111 13.17 4.68 -10.85
C ASN A 111 12.78 3.20 -11.13
N GLY A 112 12.75 2.40 -10.05
CA GLY A 112 12.36 1.00 -10.10
C GLY A 112 13.48 0.01 -10.45
N LYS A 113 14.73 0.45 -10.52
CA LYS A 113 15.89 -0.39 -10.86
C LYS A 113 16.96 -0.35 -9.75
N PRO A 114 16.75 -1.07 -8.64
CA PRO A 114 17.58 -0.93 -7.44
C PRO A 114 19.05 -1.35 -7.64
N ASP A 115 19.38 -2.02 -8.75
CA ASP A 115 20.74 -2.38 -9.18
C ASP A 115 21.44 -1.31 -10.04
N HIS A 116 20.77 -0.19 -10.34
CA HIS A 116 21.28 0.84 -11.23
C HIS A 116 21.26 2.23 -10.58
N MET A 117 22.43 2.81 -10.36
CA MET A 117 22.55 4.21 -9.94
C MET A 117 22.32 5.14 -11.14
N PRO A 118 21.27 5.97 -11.16
CA PRO A 118 21.06 6.92 -12.24
C PRO A 118 22.06 8.07 -12.14
N SER A 119 22.43 8.68 -13.28
CA SER A 119 23.32 9.85 -13.32
C SER A 119 22.77 11.05 -12.56
N THR A 120 21.45 11.17 -12.51
CA THR A 120 20.70 12.16 -11.75
C THR A 120 19.42 11.50 -11.24
N TRP A 121 18.99 11.84 -10.03
CA TRP A 121 17.71 11.35 -9.52
C TRP A 121 16.55 11.78 -10.43
N PRO A 122 15.55 10.90 -10.61
CA PRO A 122 14.43 11.19 -11.48
C PRO A 122 13.66 12.41 -10.98
N GLU A 123 13.19 13.25 -11.89
CA GLU A 123 12.31 14.38 -11.53
C GLU A 123 11.00 13.87 -10.91
N LYS A 124 10.46 12.79 -11.48
CA LYS A 124 9.30 12.05 -10.97
C LYS A 124 9.68 10.59 -10.78
N HIS A 125 9.47 10.09 -9.56
CA HIS A 125 9.67 8.67 -9.24
C HIS A 125 8.54 7.80 -9.83
N ILE A 126 8.70 6.47 -9.76
CA ILE A 126 7.64 5.54 -10.15
C ILE A 126 6.35 5.77 -9.34
N PRO A 127 5.17 5.44 -9.88
CA PRO A 127 3.90 5.55 -9.16
C PRO A 127 3.92 4.88 -7.79
N VAL A 128 3.34 5.56 -6.80
CA VAL A 128 3.15 5.07 -5.43
C VAL A 128 1.67 5.17 -5.08
N ILE A 129 1.07 4.04 -4.71
CA ILE A 129 -0.33 3.95 -4.28
C ILE A 129 -0.33 3.49 -2.83
N ALA A 130 -0.99 4.24 -1.95
CA ALA A 130 -1.16 3.87 -0.54
C ALA A 130 -2.63 3.60 -0.25
N CYS A 131 -2.94 2.48 0.42
CA CYS A 131 -4.33 2.03 0.58
C CYS A 131 -4.94 2.34 1.95
N ASN A 132 -4.16 2.85 2.90
CA ASN A 132 -4.65 3.21 4.21
C ASN A 132 -3.84 4.39 4.79
N MET A 133 -4.51 5.47 5.15
CA MET A 133 -3.86 6.67 5.69
C MET A 133 -4.00 6.80 7.21
N ASP A 134 -4.60 5.82 7.88
CA ASP A 134 -4.85 5.91 9.33
C ASP A 134 -3.52 5.91 10.11
N LEU A 135 -3.25 7.05 10.77
CA LEU A 135 -2.07 7.22 11.63
C LEU A 135 -2.10 6.23 12.81
N VAL A 136 -3.28 6.01 13.36
CA VAL A 136 -3.48 5.14 14.53
C VAL A 136 -4.69 4.24 14.38
N PHE A 137 -4.65 3.09 15.03
CA PHE A 137 -5.78 2.19 15.21
C PHE A 137 -5.99 1.85 16.68
N MET A 138 -7.22 1.44 17.02
CA MET A 138 -7.57 0.97 18.36
C MET A 138 -7.50 -0.55 18.43
N ASP A 139 -6.92 -1.07 19.50
CA ASP A 139 -6.91 -2.49 19.85
C ASP A 139 -7.04 -2.59 21.39
N ARG A 140 -6.71 -3.73 21.99
CA ARG A 140 -6.83 -4.02 23.43
C ARG A 140 -5.92 -3.18 24.34
N ALA A 141 -5.00 -2.38 23.78
CA ALA A 141 -4.16 -1.49 24.56
C ALA A 141 -4.92 -0.23 25.01
N VAL A 142 -4.49 0.37 26.13
CA VAL A 142 -5.10 1.61 26.67
C VAL A 142 -4.95 2.79 25.71
N LEU A 143 -3.84 2.83 24.98
CA LEU A 143 -3.53 3.89 24.01
C LEU A 143 -3.61 3.35 22.57
N PRO A 144 -4.01 4.18 21.59
CA PRO A 144 -3.98 3.82 20.18
C PRO A 144 -2.60 3.31 19.74
N ARG A 145 -2.57 2.37 18.79
CA ARG A 145 -1.34 1.84 18.18
C ARG A 145 -1.10 2.54 16.85
N PHE A 146 0.18 2.72 16.46
CA PHE A 146 0.50 3.28 15.16
C PHE A 146 0.11 2.31 14.05
N GLY A 147 -0.61 2.82 13.04
CA GLY A 147 -1.00 2.08 11.86
C GLY A 147 -0.18 2.47 10.64
N HIS A 148 -0.72 2.16 9.46
CA HIS A 148 -0.05 2.40 8.19
C HIS A 148 0.31 3.87 7.96
N GLY A 149 -0.53 4.82 8.39
CA GLY A 149 -0.26 6.26 8.23
C GLY A 149 1.01 6.73 8.97
N ALA A 150 1.40 6.07 10.06
CA ALA A 150 2.67 6.37 10.73
C ALA A 150 3.88 5.93 9.90
N PHE A 151 3.79 4.77 9.24
CA PHE A 151 4.82 4.31 8.31
C PHE A 151 4.97 5.27 7.13
N LEU A 152 3.85 5.72 6.56
CA LEU A 152 3.84 6.70 5.45
C LEU A 152 4.46 8.03 5.88
N THR A 153 4.16 8.49 7.11
CA THR A 153 4.78 9.69 7.69
C THR A 153 6.32 9.55 7.75
N CYS A 154 6.83 8.38 8.17
CA CYS A 154 8.27 8.13 8.19
C CYS A 154 8.86 8.12 6.77
N LEU A 155 8.20 7.47 5.81
CA LEU A 155 8.63 7.42 4.42
C LEU A 155 8.72 8.82 3.79
N GLU A 156 7.68 9.63 3.96
CA GLU A 156 7.63 11.02 3.48
C GLU A 156 8.75 11.87 4.09
N ALA A 157 8.91 11.79 5.41
CA ALA A 157 9.94 12.56 6.11
C ALA A 157 11.35 12.18 5.67
N LEU A 158 11.64 10.88 5.54
CA LEU A 158 12.94 10.41 5.09
C LEU A 158 13.20 10.78 3.62
N TYR A 159 12.22 10.56 2.74
CA TYR A 159 12.34 10.92 1.33
C TYR A 159 12.61 12.43 1.18
N ARG A 160 11.89 13.28 1.90
CA ARG A 160 12.11 14.72 1.87
C ARG A 160 13.46 15.13 2.44
N ASN A 161 13.85 14.60 3.58
CA ASN A 161 15.13 14.95 4.20
C ASN A 161 16.32 14.50 3.38
N PHE A 162 16.20 13.37 2.67
CA PHE A 162 17.27 12.84 1.83
C PHE A 162 17.33 13.51 0.46
N THR A 163 16.18 13.87 -0.12
CA THR A 163 16.11 14.37 -1.51
C THR A 163 15.87 15.86 -1.66
N GLY A 164 15.39 16.53 -0.61
CA GLY A 164 14.85 17.88 -0.67
C GLY A 164 13.51 18.00 -1.39
N ARG A 165 12.84 16.89 -1.73
CA ARG A 165 11.59 16.85 -2.50
C ARG A 165 10.48 16.14 -1.73
N GLU A 166 9.23 16.55 -1.96
CA GLU A 166 8.06 15.86 -1.41
C GLU A 166 7.80 14.55 -2.18
N LEU A 167 7.42 13.50 -1.46
CA LEU A 167 6.99 12.22 -2.05
C LEU A 167 5.59 12.40 -2.65
N GLN A 168 5.39 11.96 -3.90
CA GLN A 168 4.11 12.13 -4.59
C GLN A 168 3.35 10.81 -4.70
N TYR A 169 2.20 10.70 -4.02
CA TYR A 169 1.29 9.58 -4.23
C TYR A 169 0.50 9.75 -5.52
N THR A 170 0.48 8.71 -6.34
CA THR A 170 -0.39 8.64 -7.53
C THR A 170 -1.84 8.47 -7.13
N SER A 171 -2.10 7.74 -6.04
CA SER A 171 -3.44 7.56 -5.49
C SER A 171 -3.38 7.23 -4.01
N LEU A 172 -4.32 7.80 -3.25
CA LEU A 172 -4.56 7.47 -1.84
C LEU A 172 -5.93 6.77 -1.76
N LEU A 173 -5.92 5.52 -1.33
CA LEU A 173 -7.12 4.71 -1.07
C LEU A 173 -7.30 4.55 0.44
N GLY A 174 -8.39 3.88 0.82
CA GLY A 174 -8.85 3.86 2.20
C GLY A 174 -9.67 5.10 2.54
N LYS A 175 -10.13 5.20 3.78
CA LYS A 175 -10.93 6.35 4.23
C LYS A 175 -9.96 7.51 4.54
N PRO A 176 -10.33 8.77 4.27
CA PRO A 176 -11.60 9.24 3.75
C PRO A 176 -11.66 9.42 2.21
N SER A 177 -10.82 8.73 1.42
CA SER A 177 -10.72 8.94 -0.03
C SER A 177 -12.05 8.73 -0.78
N GLU A 178 -12.37 9.66 -1.69
CA GLU A 178 -13.57 9.60 -2.53
C GLU A 178 -13.65 8.28 -3.30
N ILE A 179 -12.52 7.79 -3.84
CA ILE A 179 -12.48 6.53 -4.61
C ILE A 179 -13.01 5.37 -3.76
N THR A 180 -12.63 5.32 -2.47
CA THR A 180 -13.09 4.28 -1.54
C THR A 180 -14.59 4.40 -1.26
N PHE A 181 -15.11 5.63 -1.10
CA PHE A 181 -16.54 5.86 -0.86
C PHE A 181 -17.40 5.55 -2.08
N ARG A 182 -16.98 5.96 -3.28
CA ARG A 182 -17.64 5.62 -4.55
C ARG A 182 -17.64 4.11 -4.80
N PHE A 183 -16.53 3.45 -4.48
CA PHE A 183 -16.47 1.99 -4.53
C PHE A 183 -17.47 1.35 -3.56
N ALA A 184 -17.54 1.85 -2.32
CA ALA A 184 -18.52 1.38 -1.34
C ALA A 184 -19.96 1.59 -1.80
N GLU A 185 -20.30 2.77 -2.32
CA GLU A 185 -21.60 3.07 -2.90
C GLU A 185 -21.95 2.08 -4.03
N HIS A 186 -21.02 1.79 -4.93
CA HIS A 186 -21.23 0.81 -6.00
C HIS A 186 -21.54 -0.58 -5.45
N ILE A 187 -20.75 -1.06 -4.48
CA ILE A 187 -20.96 -2.38 -3.87
C ILE A 187 -22.31 -2.45 -3.13
N VAL A 188 -22.70 -1.40 -2.41
CA VAL A 188 -24.02 -1.33 -1.76
C VAL A 188 -25.14 -1.37 -2.79
N ASN A 189 -25.02 -0.66 -3.91
CA ASN A 189 -25.99 -0.74 -5.00
C ASN A 189 -26.09 -2.15 -5.59
N VAL A 190 -24.96 -2.82 -5.86
CA VAL A 190 -24.94 -4.20 -6.36
C VAL A 190 -25.62 -5.15 -5.37
N MET A 191 -25.37 -4.98 -4.07
CA MET A 191 -26.02 -5.76 -3.01
C MET A 191 -27.53 -5.51 -2.93
N ALA A 192 -27.96 -4.25 -3.01
CA ALA A 192 -29.37 -3.85 -2.98
C ALA A 192 -30.17 -4.53 -4.10
N HIS A 193 -29.66 -4.46 -5.33
CA HIS A 193 -30.28 -5.14 -6.48
C HIS A 193 -30.37 -6.66 -6.26
N ARG A 194 -29.32 -7.28 -5.71
CA ARG A 194 -29.27 -8.72 -5.45
C ARG A 194 -30.31 -9.18 -4.42
N ILE A 195 -30.65 -8.36 -3.44
CA ILE A 195 -31.68 -8.67 -2.44
C ILE A 195 -33.10 -8.26 -2.87
N GLY A 196 -33.27 -7.82 -4.13
CA GLY A 196 -34.57 -7.41 -4.68
C GLY A 196 -34.99 -5.99 -4.32
N TYR A 197 -34.08 -5.16 -3.81
CA TYR A 197 -34.35 -3.74 -3.59
C TYR A 197 -34.16 -2.98 -4.90
N THR A 198 -35.25 -2.40 -5.42
CA THR A 198 -35.29 -1.77 -6.74
C THR A 198 -35.37 -0.25 -6.71
N LYS A 199 -35.51 0.35 -5.53
CA LYS A 199 -35.48 1.81 -5.37
C LYS A 199 -34.04 2.31 -5.33
N PRO A 200 -33.76 3.54 -5.79
CA PRO A 200 -32.47 4.17 -5.57
C PRO A 200 -32.13 4.29 -4.09
N ILE A 201 -30.85 4.15 -3.74
CA ILE A 201 -30.38 4.41 -2.38
C ILE A 201 -30.29 5.92 -2.20
N GLU A 202 -31.14 6.48 -1.35
CA GLU A 202 -31.19 7.93 -1.08
C GLU A 202 -30.18 8.37 -0.02
N HIS A 203 -29.88 7.48 0.94
CA HIS A 203 -29.02 7.79 2.08
C HIS A 203 -28.11 6.61 2.43
N LEU A 204 -26.82 6.90 2.63
CA LEU A 204 -25.83 5.94 3.12
C LEU A 204 -25.20 6.47 4.42
N TYR A 205 -25.39 5.72 5.51
CA TYR A 205 -24.87 6.07 6.82
C TYR A 205 -23.61 5.27 7.13
N PHE A 206 -22.52 5.96 7.42
CA PHE A 206 -21.25 5.35 7.80
C PHE A 206 -21.07 5.39 9.31
N PHE A 207 -20.88 4.22 9.93
CA PHE A 207 -20.62 4.09 11.36
C PHE A 207 -19.15 3.72 11.57
N GLY A 208 -18.43 4.47 12.41
CA GLY A 208 -17.01 4.23 12.68
C GLY A 208 -16.54 4.88 13.99
N TYR A 209 -15.44 4.36 14.54
CA TYR A 209 -14.88 4.79 15.83
C TYR A 209 -13.73 5.78 15.72
N VAL A 210 -13.09 5.88 14.56
CA VAL A 210 -11.92 6.75 14.35
C VAL A 210 -12.38 8.10 13.81
N LEU A 211 -12.13 9.16 14.58
CA LEU A 211 -12.51 10.54 14.28
C LEU A 211 -11.56 11.24 13.27
N SER A 212 -10.69 10.50 12.57
CA SER A 212 -9.74 11.06 11.60
C SER A 212 -10.41 11.70 10.38
N CYS A 213 -11.70 11.39 10.13
CA CYS A 213 -12.48 11.99 9.05
C CYS A 213 -12.80 13.51 9.22
N PHE A 214 -12.40 14.17 10.32
CA PHE A 214 -12.73 15.60 10.52
C PHE A 214 -11.68 16.62 10.07
N PHE A 215 -10.53 16.19 9.53
CA PHE A 215 -9.64 17.14 8.84
C PHE A 215 -10.06 17.33 7.38
N SER A 216 -11.11 18.15 7.21
CA SER A 216 -11.42 18.98 6.05
C SER A 216 -11.26 18.35 4.65
N GLN A 217 -12.28 17.62 4.19
CA GLN A 217 -12.69 17.71 2.78
C GLN A 217 -14.21 17.85 2.72
N ASN A 218 -14.68 19.06 2.38
CA ASN A 218 -16.05 19.27 1.94
C ASN A 218 -16.23 18.51 0.63
N ILE A 219 -16.89 17.35 0.69
CA ILE A 219 -17.36 16.64 -0.49
C ILE A 219 -18.79 17.12 -0.76
N PRO A 220 -19.03 18.02 -1.73
CA PRO A 220 -20.38 18.26 -2.21
C PRO A 220 -20.89 17.01 -2.94
N ILE A 221 -22.15 16.68 -2.68
CA ILE A 221 -22.93 15.62 -3.35
C ILE A 221 -23.14 16.00 -4.81
#